data_AF-A0A177EJ84-F1
#
_entry.id   AF-A0A177EJ84-F1
#
_cell.length_a   1.000
_cell.length_b   1.000
_cell.length_c   1.000
_cell.angle_alpha   90.00
_cell.angle_beta   90.00
_cell.angle_gamma   90.00
#
_symmetry.space_group_name_H-M   'P 1'
#
loop_
_entity.id
_entity.type
_entity.pdbx_description
1 polymer ?
#
loop_
_entity_poly.entity_id
_entity_poly.type
_entity_poly.pdbx_seq_one_letter_code
_entity_poly.pdbx_strand_id
1 'polypeptide(L)'
;MSPQHATLKKMLALACAAAATICAAVEEKIYNQYLESPHTARTLEFFGVSGYDLLTRTPSSATSPRIAENQWGDIEIHLNKYTLETIPDEIVQGIRFGNLIICAKYSRKEKAWPIKHDVVEKVLRALGTVYADKLAICSIIDVAAPRKRSSLAPPTCPNTPRLLRVYTPHLELKKLSSAAAGVFLALIDLSACKLVLRMPNACNLTNLGFLDKANPKRILELYVWDAVNLTNIDCEALQDRAVVFDFELLGTTNPVCASPATLQGIASKKWARLGVPADLWNQITSEIRATPNTNTESLQVGVLTLTVHFLHTIVDFVNRVYGVQVFANSLNLRLANRCSQLRSYRTLKNIFGWVSRCFSGVKEVAVSGFGPGYTPIPTIYQYLCIDTILPDLTRLHYEVTSEQTLHLYSTQSILWIAPNTYFAWASGNLNKEMVEVCSENVVFIGNNTATNPFFPPKTPELDPCCFGCQKTVSQFNSAPVKDMVLYLGIVCEKGHMGCNSCLKKLAKKSQAGNLRFCCPHCTAQIRTTGFSGVIRRDKEHPRGHFDISRLDLTSV
;
A
#
# COMPACT_ATOMS: atom_id res chain seq x y z
N MET A 1 -34.79 -25.78 25.14
CA MET A 1 -33.40 -25.67 25.63
C MET A 1 -33.36 -26.13 27.08
N SER A 2 -32.48 -27.07 27.43
CA SER A 2 -32.39 -27.62 28.80
C SER A 2 -31.94 -26.54 29.80
N PRO A 3 -32.51 -26.47 31.02
CA PRO A 3 -32.10 -25.54 32.08
C PRO A 3 -30.61 -25.65 32.45
N GLN A 4 -29.98 -26.79 32.19
CA GLN A 4 -28.53 -26.97 32.38
C GLN A 4 -27.70 -26.08 31.44
N HIS A 5 -28.18 -25.85 30.20
CA HIS A 5 -27.48 -25.06 29.20
C HIS A 5 -27.52 -23.54 29.49
N ALA A 6 -28.57 -23.09 30.19
CA ALA A 6 -28.68 -21.71 30.65
C ALA A 6 -27.75 -21.42 31.83
N THR A 7 -27.58 -22.39 32.72
CA THR A 7 -26.70 -22.29 33.90
C THR A 7 -25.22 -22.27 33.51
N LEU A 8 -24.81 -23.12 32.55
CA LEU A 8 -23.44 -23.14 32.05
C LEU A 8 -23.03 -21.81 31.38
N LYS A 9 -23.93 -21.20 30.58
CA LYS A 9 -23.68 -19.89 29.95
C LYS A 9 -23.47 -18.78 30.99
N LYS A 10 -24.24 -18.78 32.08
CA LYS A 10 -24.10 -17.81 33.17
C LYS A 10 -22.77 -17.98 33.91
N MET A 11 -22.35 -19.22 34.20
CA MET A 11 -21.06 -19.47 34.85
C MET A 11 -19.88 -19.08 33.96
N LEU A 12 -19.96 -19.35 32.65
CA LEU A 12 -18.90 -18.94 31.71
C LEU A 12 -18.80 -17.41 31.61
N ALA A 13 -19.94 -16.71 31.55
CA ALA A 13 -19.94 -15.25 31.54
C ALA A 13 -19.35 -14.65 32.84
N LEU A 14 -19.66 -15.24 33.99
CA LEU A 14 -19.11 -14.82 35.28
C LEU A 14 -17.60 -15.09 35.38
N ALA A 15 -17.13 -16.25 34.89
CA ALA A 15 -15.72 -16.60 34.83
C ALA A 15 -14.94 -15.67 33.88
N CYS A 16 -15.49 -15.35 32.71
CA CYS A 16 -14.90 -14.37 31.79
C CYS A 16 -14.86 -12.97 32.39
N ALA A 17 -15.92 -12.54 33.08
CA ALA A 17 -15.95 -11.25 33.77
C ALA A 17 -14.90 -11.19 34.90
N ALA A 18 -14.81 -12.24 35.73
CA ALA A 18 -13.82 -12.34 36.79
C ALA A 18 -12.38 -12.39 36.24
N ALA A 19 -12.14 -13.15 35.17
CA ALA A 19 -10.86 -13.18 34.49
C ALA A 19 -10.48 -11.81 33.90
N ALA A 20 -11.43 -11.08 33.30
CA ALA A 20 -11.20 -9.73 32.82
C ALA A 20 -10.89 -8.75 33.95
N THR A 21 -11.57 -8.85 35.10
CA THR A 21 -11.29 -8.01 36.28
C THR A 21 -9.93 -8.35 36.90
N ILE A 22 -9.56 -9.63 36.98
CA ILE A 22 -8.25 -10.08 37.48
C ILE A 22 -7.16 -9.63 36.51
N CYS A 23 -7.32 -9.80 35.20
CA CYS A 23 -6.36 -9.31 34.22
C CYS A 23 -6.18 -7.78 34.32
N ALA A 24 -7.27 -7.02 34.41
CA ALA A 24 -7.19 -5.57 34.58
C ALA A 24 -6.50 -5.15 35.89
N ALA A 25 -6.80 -5.82 37.01
CA ALA A 25 -6.19 -5.52 38.31
C ALA A 25 -4.72 -5.96 38.40
N VAL A 26 -4.35 -7.05 37.73
CA VAL A 26 -2.97 -7.55 37.64
C VAL A 26 -2.15 -6.68 36.69
N GLU A 27 -2.72 -6.22 35.57
CA GLU A 27 -2.08 -5.27 34.66
C GLU A 27 -1.75 -3.94 35.37
N GLU A 28 -2.70 -3.41 36.15
CA GLU A 28 -2.51 -2.13 36.85
C GLU A 28 -1.36 -2.17 37.88
N LYS A 29 -1.15 -3.33 38.53
CA LYS A 29 -0.15 -3.48 39.61
C LYS A 29 1.22 -3.94 39.12
N ILE A 30 1.31 -4.59 37.96
CA ILE A 30 2.57 -5.13 37.43
C ILE A 30 3.25 -4.16 36.45
N TYR A 31 2.50 -3.29 35.74
CA TYR A 31 3.08 -2.53 34.62
C TYR A 31 3.42 -1.07 34.89
N ASN A 32 2.97 -0.49 36.01
CA ASN A 32 3.22 0.91 36.29
C ASN A 32 4.24 1.05 37.42
N GLN A 33 5.52 1.07 37.04
CA GLN A 33 6.56 1.65 37.89
C GLN A 33 6.26 3.15 38.06
N TYR A 34 6.44 3.68 39.26
CA TYR A 34 6.23 5.11 39.54
C TYR A 34 7.57 5.77 39.83
N LEU A 35 7.81 6.89 39.19
CA LEU A 35 9.05 7.64 39.26
C LEU A 35 9.08 8.51 40.52
N GLU A 36 10.10 8.32 41.35
CA GLU A 36 10.39 9.21 42.48
C GLU A 36 11.30 10.34 42.01
N SER A 37 10.84 11.60 42.16
CA SER A 37 11.62 12.76 41.74
C SER A 37 11.22 14.01 42.52
N PRO A 38 12.17 14.88 42.89
CA PRO A 38 11.83 16.18 43.49
C PRO A 38 11.16 17.14 42.50
N HIS A 39 11.15 16.84 41.20
CA HIS A 39 10.58 17.69 40.14
C HIS A 39 9.13 17.34 39.78
N THR A 40 8.47 16.44 40.54
CA THR A 40 7.12 15.95 40.20
C THR A 40 6.10 17.10 40.08
N ALA A 41 6.02 18.00 41.05
CA ALA A 41 5.06 19.10 41.01
C ALA A 41 5.24 20.00 39.78
N ARG A 42 6.49 20.40 39.46
CA ARG A 42 6.81 21.21 38.28
C ARG A 42 6.51 20.50 36.96
N THR A 43 6.68 19.18 36.93
CA THR A 43 6.39 18.38 35.74
C THR A 43 4.89 18.32 35.50
N LEU A 44 4.10 18.09 36.55
CA LEU A 44 2.64 18.12 36.46
C LEU A 44 2.13 19.49 36.02
N GLU A 45 2.69 20.57 36.57
CA GLU A 45 2.37 21.93 36.14
C GLU A 45 2.73 22.16 34.66
N PHE A 46 3.93 21.74 34.24
CA PHE A 46 4.40 21.88 32.86
C PHE A 46 3.44 21.21 31.85
N PHE A 47 3.01 19.95 32.08
CA PHE A 47 2.04 19.30 31.19
C PHE A 47 0.61 19.85 31.36
N GLY A 48 0.25 20.28 32.56
CA GLY A 48 -1.02 20.94 32.88
C GLY A 48 -1.25 22.24 32.09
N VAL A 49 -0.19 23.01 31.80
CA VAL A 49 -0.26 24.19 30.90
C VAL A 49 -0.82 23.79 29.52
N SER A 50 -0.42 22.64 28.99
CA SER A 50 -0.96 22.13 27.73
C SER A 50 -2.36 21.55 27.85
N GLY A 51 -2.82 21.25 29.07
CA GLY A 51 -4.12 20.64 29.37
C GLY A 51 -4.07 19.12 29.51
N TYR A 52 -2.89 18.57 29.82
CA TYR A 52 -2.69 17.13 29.99
C TYR A 52 -2.34 16.81 31.43
N ASP A 53 -3.17 15.97 32.05
CA ASP A 53 -2.90 15.38 33.36
C ASP A 53 -2.14 14.07 33.16
N LEU A 54 -0.87 14.03 33.59
CA LEU A 54 -0.10 12.79 33.56
C LEU A 54 -0.71 11.78 34.53
N LEU A 55 -0.61 10.50 34.18
CA LEU A 55 -1.01 9.42 35.07
C LEU A 55 -0.15 9.47 36.33
N THR A 56 -0.80 9.65 37.47
CA THR A 56 -0.16 9.73 38.78
C THR A 56 -0.77 8.76 39.78
N ARG A 57 -0.02 8.45 40.83
CA ARG A 57 -0.53 7.75 42.01
C ARG A 57 0.05 8.39 43.26
N THR A 58 -0.78 8.55 44.27
CA THR A 58 -0.34 8.97 45.61
C THR A 58 -0.34 7.74 46.51
N PRO A 59 0.82 7.14 46.82
CA PRO A 59 0.91 6.08 47.82
C PRO A 59 0.33 6.56 49.15
N SER A 60 -0.34 5.69 49.90
CA SER A 60 -0.93 6.04 51.20
C SER A 60 0.08 6.56 52.23
N SER A 61 1.36 6.26 52.04
CA SER A 61 2.47 6.71 52.89
C SER A 61 3.22 7.94 52.37
N ALA A 62 2.89 8.45 51.18
CA ALA A 62 3.61 9.56 50.55
C ALA A 62 2.79 10.85 50.61
N THR A 63 3.48 11.98 50.82
CA THR A 63 2.87 13.32 50.88
C THR A 63 2.66 13.94 49.50
N SER A 64 3.32 13.43 48.46
CA SER A 64 3.22 13.94 47.08
C SER A 64 2.85 12.86 46.08
N PRO A 65 2.10 13.20 45.01
CA PRO A 65 1.84 12.27 43.92
C PRO A 65 3.16 11.85 43.24
N ARG A 66 3.16 10.66 42.65
CA ARG A 66 4.25 10.12 41.82
C ARG A 66 3.75 9.91 40.41
N ILE A 67 4.58 10.20 39.42
CA ILE A 67 4.24 10.06 37.99
C ILE A 67 4.49 8.61 37.58
N ALA A 68 3.55 7.98 36.88
CA ALA A 68 3.77 6.66 36.30
C ALA A 68 4.85 6.74 35.20
N GLU A 69 5.74 5.76 35.13
CA GLU A 69 6.78 5.69 34.09
C GLU A 69 6.15 5.68 32.69
N ASN A 70 5.09 4.90 32.50
CA ASN A 70 4.44 4.73 31.21
C ASN A 70 3.19 5.62 31.07
N GLN A 71 3.14 6.38 29.98
CA GLN A 71 2.06 7.29 29.61
C GLN A 71 1.53 6.88 28.23
N TRP A 72 0.62 5.89 28.18
CA TRP A 72 0.18 5.22 26.94
C TRP A 72 -0.72 6.05 26.01
N GLY A 73 -1.17 7.22 26.46
CA GLY A 73 -2.02 8.12 25.67
C GLY A 73 -1.24 9.05 24.74
N ASP A 74 -2.01 9.84 23.98
CA ASP A 74 -1.48 10.98 23.24
C ASP A 74 -1.27 12.14 24.21
N ILE A 75 0.00 12.55 24.39
CA ILE A 75 0.36 13.71 25.19
C ILE A 75 0.82 14.81 24.24
N GLU A 76 0.16 15.96 24.28
CA GLU A 76 0.52 17.10 23.43
C GLU A 76 1.16 18.24 24.24
N ILE A 77 2.22 18.83 23.68
CA ILE A 77 2.87 20.04 24.18
C ILE A 77 2.56 21.17 23.20
N HIS A 78 1.76 22.14 23.64
CA HIS A 78 1.35 23.30 22.84
C HIS A 78 2.26 24.48 23.09
N LEU A 79 3.25 24.67 22.21
CA LEU A 79 4.32 25.66 22.38
C LEU A 79 3.80 27.10 22.55
N ASN A 80 2.65 27.45 22.00
CA ASN A 80 2.04 28.78 22.16
C ASN A 80 1.49 29.08 23.57
N LYS A 81 1.33 28.07 24.42
CA LYS A 81 0.89 28.26 25.81
C LYS A 81 2.04 28.53 26.77
N TYR A 82 3.28 28.34 26.33
CA TYR A 82 4.46 28.49 27.19
C TYR A 82 5.14 29.84 26.98
N THR A 83 5.58 30.42 28.10
CA THR A 83 6.60 31.47 28.16
C THR A 83 7.89 30.89 28.74
N LEU A 84 8.99 31.64 28.65
CA LEU A 84 10.27 31.20 29.22
C LEU A 84 10.18 30.95 30.73
N GLU A 85 9.31 31.67 31.43
CA GLU A 85 9.11 31.56 32.87
C GLU A 85 8.30 30.32 33.24
N THR A 86 7.31 29.94 32.43
CA THR A 86 6.47 28.75 32.68
C THR A 86 7.14 27.42 32.40
N ILE A 87 8.27 27.42 31.67
CA ILE A 87 9.01 26.20 31.37
C ILE A 87 10.05 25.99 32.47
N PRO A 88 9.99 24.87 33.21
CA PRO A 88 10.99 24.57 34.22
C PRO A 88 12.34 24.25 33.58
N ASP A 89 13.42 24.38 34.34
CA ASP A 89 14.75 24.00 33.84
C ASP A 89 14.91 22.47 33.74
N GLU A 90 14.21 21.73 34.60
CA GLU A 90 14.22 20.26 34.67
C GLU A 90 12.81 19.72 34.95
N ILE A 91 12.47 18.60 34.31
CA ILE A 91 11.28 17.78 34.61
C ILE A 91 11.70 16.37 35.05
N VAL A 92 10.75 15.60 35.57
CA VAL A 92 10.96 14.18 35.91
C VAL A 92 11.47 13.42 34.68
N GLN A 93 12.66 12.83 34.80
CA GLN A 93 13.28 12.02 33.75
C GLN A 93 12.80 10.57 33.80
N GLY A 94 12.88 9.87 32.67
CA GLY A 94 12.49 8.46 32.56
C GLY A 94 11.03 8.21 32.20
N ILE A 95 10.24 9.25 31.95
CA ILE A 95 8.88 9.11 31.44
C ILE A 95 8.92 8.52 30.02
N ARG A 96 8.10 7.50 29.79
CA ARG A 96 7.88 6.83 28.51
C ARG A 96 6.50 7.18 27.97
N PHE A 97 6.44 7.67 26.75
CA PHE A 97 5.20 8.06 26.09
C PHE A 97 4.77 7.02 25.06
N GLY A 98 3.47 6.77 24.95
CA GLY A 98 2.93 6.14 23.74
C GLY A 98 3.16 7.09 22.56
N ASN A 99 2.45 8.22 22.56
CA ASN A 99 2.64 9.26 21.55
C ASN A 99 2.93 10.61 22.22
N LEU A 100 4.11 11.17 21.96
CA LEU A 100 4.44 12.55 22.34
C LEU A 100 4.32 13.45 21.11
N ILE A 101 3.51 14.51 21.21
CA ILE A 101 3.25 15.43 20.11
C ILE A 101 3.66 16.85 20.54
N ILE A 102 4.58 17.47 19.81
CA ILE A 102 5.00 18.86 20.02
C ILE A 102 4.40 19.71 18.91
N CYS A 103 3.48 20.61 19.26
CA CYS A 103 2.73 21.41 18.30
C CYS A 103 2.81 22.90 18.57
N ALA A 104 2.69 23.69 17.51
CA ALA A 104 2.67 25.16 17.64
C ALA A 104 1.46 25.69 18.42
N LYS A 105 0.28 25.10 18.22
CA LYS A 105 -1.01 25.69 18.64
C LYS A 105 -1.92 24.69 19.31
N TYR A 106 -2.83 25.21 20.14
CA TYR A 106 -3.86 24.44 20.85
C TYR A 106 -5.08 24.15 19.97
N SER A 107 -5.56 25.16 19.25
CA SER A 107 -6.78 25.03 18.43
C SER A 107 -6.52 25.18 16.94
N ARG A 108 -7.26 24.42 16.12
CA ARG A 108 -7.23 24.56 14.65
C ARG A 108 -7.63 25.97 14.20
N LYS A 109 -8.46 26.67 14.98
CA LYS A 109 -9.02 27.99 14.66
C LYS A 109 -8.04 29.15 14.94
N GLU A 110 -7.01 28.93 15.75
CA GLU A 110 -6.02 29.98 16.05
C GLU A 110 -5.15 30.28 14.83
N LYS A 111 -4.91 31.59 14.60
CA LYS A 111 -3.97 32.07 13.57
C LYS A 111 -2.57 31.55 13.90
N ALA A 112 -1.81 31.16 12.88
CA ALA A 112 -0.44 30.73 13.06
C ALA A 112 0.39 31.90 13.61
N TRP A 113 0.96 31.74 14.79
CA TRP A 113 1.86 32.72 15.39
C TRP A 113 3.30 32.20 15.29
N PRO A 114 4.29 33.03 14.92
CA PRO A 114 5.68 32.62 14.91
C PRO A 114 6.08 32.14 16.30
N ILE A 115 6.61 30.92 16.39
CA ILE A 115 7.07 30.40 17.67
C ILE A 115 8.43 31.03 17.96
N LYS A 116 8.61 31.55 19.18
CA LYS A 116 9.89 32.04 19.64
C LYS A 116 10.87 30.87 19.74
N HIS A 117 11.99 30.96 19.03
CA HIS A 117 13.05 29.94 19.06
C HIS A 117 13.48 29.57 20.49
N ASP A 118 13.61 30.57 21.37
CA ASP A 118 14.03 30.37 22.77
C ASP A 118 13.05 29.49 23.58
N VAL A 119 11.75 29.57 23.26
CA VAL A 119 10.71 28.72 23.89
C VAL A 119 10.89 27.27 23.45
N VAL A 120 11.14 27.05 22.14
CA VAL A 120 11.41 25.71 21.61
C VAL A 120 12.65 25.11 22.27
N GLU A 121 13.76 25.84 22.30
CA GLU A 121 14.99 25.36 22.94
C GLU A 121 14.78 25.02 24.42
N LYS A 122 14.08 25.89 25.16
CA LYS A 122 13.86 25.67 26.59
C LYS A 122 12.97 24.46 26.85
N VAL A 123 11.91 24.26 26.05
CA VAL A 123 11.06 23.05 26.12
C VAL A 123 11.88 21.79 25.81
N LEU A 124 12.65 21.78 24.72
CA LEU A 124 13.45 20.60 24.34
C LEU A 124 14.51 20.28 25.39
N ARG A 125 15.15 21.30 25.99
CA ARG A 125 16.11 21.12 27.09
C ARG A 125 15.45 20.58 28.34
N ALA A 126 14.28 21.11 28.72
CA ALA A 126 13.53 20.64 29.89
C ALA A 126 13.14 19.17 29.75
N LEU A 127 12.72 18.75 28.54
CA LEU A 127 12.42 17.35 28.23
C LEU A 127 13.65 16.44 28.39
N GLY A 128 14.85 16.89 28.00
CA GLY A 128 16.11 16.18 28.23
C GLY A 128 16.21 14.88 27.45
N THR A 129 15.80 13.75 28.04
CA THR A 129 15.72 12.44 27.36
C THR A 129 14.28 11.96 27.28
N VAL A 130 13.82 11.66 26.06
CA VAL A 130 12.46 11.17 25.79
C VAL A 130 12.50 9.76 25.23
N TYR A 131 11.70 8.88 25.82
CA TYR A 131 11.35 7.57 25.26
C TYR A 131 9.91 7.65 24.76
N ALA A 132 9.67 7.36 23.49
CA ALA A 132 8.33 7.38 22.94
C ALA A 132 8.14 6.30 21.86
N ASP A 133 6.99 5.65 21.81
CA ASP A 133 6.66 4.78 20.66
C ASP A 133 6.54 5.64 19.38
N LYS A 134 6.05 6.86 19.53
CA LYS A 134 6.01 7.86 18.45
C LYS A 134 6.28 9.26 18.96
N LEU A 135 7.16 9.98 18.26
CA LEU A 135 7.32 11.42 18.39
C LEU A 135 6.72 12.13 17.17
N ALA A 136 5.86 13.10 17.38
CA ALA A 136 5.31 13.94 16.31
C ALA A 136 5.63 15.42 16.55
N ILE A 137 6.03 16.13 15.49
CA ILE A 137 6.26 17.58 15.49
C ILE A 137 5.31 18.20 14.48
N CYS A 138 4.46 19.13 14.92
CA CYS A 138 3.30 19.54 14.14
C CYS A 138 3.06 21.06 14.03
N SER A 139 2.65 21.48 12.84
CA SER A 139 2.08 22.82 12.55
C SER A 139 3.00 24.01 12.84
N ILE A 140 4.32 23.84 12.73
CA ILE A 140 5.32 24.90 12.91
C ILE A 140 5.77 25.38 11.53
N ILE A 141 5.28 26.54 11.12
CA ILE A 141 5.53 27.10 9.79
C ILE A 141 6.77 27.97 9.80
N ASP A 142 6.88 28.84 10.82
CA ASP A 142 7.97 29.79 10.97
C ASP A 142 8.52 29.71 12.39
N VAL A 143 9.83 29.52 12.47
CA VAL A 143 10.59 29.64 13.72
C VAL A 143 11.41 30.90 13.54
N ALA A 144 11.10 31.92 14.35
CA ALA A 144 11.81 33.19 14.28
C ALA A 144 13.32 32.92 14.31
N ALA A 145 14.05 33.48 13.35
CA ALA A 145 15.50 33.28 13.28
C ALA A 145 16.12 33.57 14.65
N PRO A 146 17.09 32.77 15.12
CA PRO A 146 17.76 33.03 16.38
C PRO A 146 18.26 34.47 16.33
N ARG A 147 17.93 35.25 17.37
CA ARG A 147 18.44 36.62 17.50
C ARG A 147 19.95 36.54 17.31
N LYS A 148 20.46 37.12 16.22
CA LYS A 148 21.90 37.12 15.93
C LYS A 148 22.60 37.62 17.18
N ARG A 149 23.19 36.71 17.95
CA ARG A 149 24.09 37.11 19.03
C ARG A 149 25.19 37.86 18.30
N SER A 150 25.39 39.12 18.67
CA SER A 150 26.32 40.04 18.02
C SER A 150 27.77 39.67 18.31
N SER A 151 28.12 38.39 18.17
CA SER A 151 29.48 37.89 18.21
C SER A 151 30.02 37.97 16.79
N LEU A 152 30.99 38.87 16.58
CA LEU A 152 31.78 39.08 15.35
C LEU A 152 32.60 37.85 14.91
N ALA A 153 32.32 36.65 15.41
CA ALA A 153 33.04 35.43 15.06
C ALA A 153 32.41 34.79 13.81
N PRO A 154 33.21 34.41 12.79
CA PRO A 154 32.71 33.76 11.60
C PRO A 154 31.99 32.43 11.95
N PRO A 155 30.86 32.11 11.29
CA PRO A 155 30.06 30.94 11.59
C PRO A 155 30.78 29.67 11.14
N THR A 156 31.66 29.14 11.98
CA THR A 156 32.44 27.91 11.74
C THR A 156 32.25 26.86 12.83
N CYS A 157 31.20 26.95 13.66
CA CYS A 157 30.90 25.91 14.64
C CYS A 157 29.84 24.92 14.12
N PRO A 158 30.24 23.70 13.67
CA PRO A 158 29.33 22.63 13.26
C PRO A 158 28.55 21.97 14.41
N ASN A 159 28.76 22.39 15.66
CA ASN A 159 28.17 21.74 16.83
C ASN A 159 27.03 22.57 17.43
N THR A 160 25.90 22.68 16.71
CA THR A 160 24.65 23.08 17.36
C THR A 160 24.37 22.08 18.49
N PRO A 161 24.14 22.51 19.74
CA PRO A 161 23.93 21.60 20.85
C PRO A 161 22.66 20.78 20.61
N ARG A 162 22.78 19.44 20.69
CA ARG A 162 21.63 18.54 20.73
C ARG A 162 20.97 18.67 22.10
N LEU A 163 19.79 19.27 22.15
CA LEU A 163 19.09 19.60 23.39
C LEU A 163 18.19 18.48 23.88
N LEU A 164 17.65 17.67 22.97
CA LEU A 164 16.72 16.58 23.28
C LEU A 164 17.26 15.27 22.73
N ARG A 165 17.51 14.29 23.60
CA ARG A 165 17.83 12.92 23.20
C ARG A 165 16.54 12.11 23.07
N VAL A 166 16.30 11.52 21.91
CA VAL A 166 15.06 10.80 21.63
C VAL A 166 15.36 9.33 21.36
N TYR A 167 14.54 8.46 21.94
CA TYR A 167 14.43 7.05 21.60
C TYR A 167 13.03 6.77 21.10
N THR A 168 12.89 6.64 19.78
CA THR A 168 11.60 6.33 19.16
C THR A 168 11.81 5.49 17.90
N PRO A 169 10.90 4.55 17.59
CA PRO A 169 10.84 3.91 16.28
C PRO A 169 10.10 4.76 15.23
N HIS A 170 9.26 5.72 15.64
CA HIS A 170 8.41 6.49 14.73
C HIS A 170 8.56 8.00 14.92
N LEU A 171 8.97 8.70 13.86
CA LEU A 171 9.03 10.16 13.83
C LEU A 171 8.04 10.69 12.79
N GLU A 172 7.16 11.60 13.20
CA GLU A 172 6.20 12.26 12.31
C GLU A 172 6.43 13.78 12.26
N LEU A 173 6.58 14.32 11.06
CA LEU A 173 6.78 15.74 10.80
C LEU A 173 5.60 16.28 9.99
N LYS A 174 4.62 16.87 10.67
CA LYS A 174 3.31 17.21 10.08
C LYS A 174 3.15 18.70 9.87
N LYS A 175 2.83 19.13 8.65
CA LYS A 175 2.58 20.55 8.31
C LYS A 175 3.74 21.50 8.67
N LEU A 176 4.97 21.03 8.56
CA LEU A 176 6.19 21.82 8.80
C LEU A 176 6.71 22.43 7.50
N SER A 177 7.36 23.60 7.58
CA SER A 177 8.22 24.09 6.51
C SER A 177 9.58 23.38 6.55
N SER A 178 10.31 23.35 5.43
CA SER A 178 11.67 22.76 5.39
C SER A 178 12.62 23.44 6.40
N ALA A 179 12.48 24.76 6.60
CA ALA A 179 13.28 25.51 7.57
C ALA A 179 12.97 25.11 9.01
N ALA A 180 11.69 25.08 9.39
CA ALA A 180 11.26 24.68 10.74
C ALA A 180 11.66 23.23 11.04
N ALA A 181 11.42 22.30 10.10
CA ALA A 181 11.85 20.92 10.25
C ALA A 181 13.37 20.82 10.47
N GLY A 182 14.17 21.59 9.71
CA GLY A 182 15.62 21.62 9.88
C GLY A 182 16.09 22.16 11.22
N VAL A 183 15.40 23.16 11.79
CA VAL A 183 15.71 23.66 13.15
C VAL A 183 15.44 22.58 14.19
N PHE A 184 14.25 21.96 14.17
CA PHE A 184 13.92 20.91 15.13
C PHE A 184 14.85 19.71 15.04
N LEU A 185 15.09 19.21 13.81
CA LEU A 185 15.98 18.06 13.62
C LEU A 185 17.43 18.36 14.01
N ALA A 186 17.88 19.62 13.98
CA ALA A 186 19.20 20.01 14.48
C ALA A 186 19.30 20.03 16.01
N LEU A 187 18.18 20.25 16.72
CA LEU A 187 18.12 20.29 18.18
C LEU A 187 17.87 18.92 18.82
N ILE A 188 17.49 17.92 18.03
CA ILE A 188 17.17 16.58 18.49
C ILE A 188 18.32 15.62 18.14
N ASP A 189 18.74 14.80 19.10
CA ASP A 189 19.65 13.67 18.87
C ASP A 189 18.85 12.39 18.59
N LEU A 190 18.97 11.92 17.33
CA LEU A 190 18.37 10.67 16.84
C LEU A 190 19.43 9.59 16.55
N SER A 191 20.68 9.80 16.96
CA SER A 191 21.83 8.95 16.58
C SER A 191 21.71 7.49 17.00
N ALA A 192 20.86 7.18 18.00
CA ALA A 192 20.57 5.82 18.43
C ALA A 192 19.39 5.15 17.70
N CYS A 193 18.58 5.92 16.96
CA CYS A 193 17.27 5.50 16.46
C CYS A 193 17.30 4.87 15.07
N LYS A 194 16.54 3.79 14.91
CA LYS A 194 16.15 3.22 13.62
C LYS A 194 14.70 3.63 13.36
N LEU A 195 14.48 4.53 12.40
CA LEU A 195 13.23 5.28 12.32
C LEU A 195 12.40 4.93 11.10
N VAL A 196 11.08 4.90 11.30
CA VAL A 196 10.09 5.17 10.26
C VAL A 196 9.77 6.66 10.32
N LEU A 197 10.15 7.40 9.26
CA LEU A 197 9.93 8.83 9.16
C LEU A 197 8.74 9.13 8.26
N ARG A 198 7.71 9.78 8.82
CA ARG A 198 6.48 10.15 8.11
C ARG A 198 6.32 11.66 8.06
N MET A 199 6.01 12.18 6.88
CA MET A 199 5.71 13.59 6.63
C MET A 199 4.33 13.72 5.98
N PRO A 200 3.24 13.50 6.73
CA PRO A 200 1.90 13.69 6.19
C PRO A 200 1.56 15.19 6.10
N ASN A 201 0.74 15.57 5.12
CA ASN A 201 0.38 16.98 4.90
C ASN A 201 1.62 17.88 4.74
N ALA A 202 2.61 17.42 3.96
CA ALA A 202 3.89 18.09 3.75
C ALA A 202 3.82 19.30 2.80
N CYS A 203 2.68 20.00 2.77
CA CYS A 203 2.42 21.05 1.78
C CYS A 203 3.38 22.25 1.88
N ASN A 204 4.06 22.44 3.01
CA ASN A 204 5.01 23.54 3.21
C ASN A 204 6.47 23.13 2.97
N LEU A 205 6.75 21.87 2.64
CA LEU A 205 8.10 21.43 2.31
C LEU A 205 8.43 21.83 0.87
N THR A 206 9.62 22.40 0.68
CA THR A 206 10.14 22.75 -0.65
C THR A 206 11.34 21.88 -1.04
N ASN A 207 12.09 21.39 -0.05
CA ASN A 207 13.19 20.45 -0.22
C ASN A 207 13.30 19.45 0.94
N LEU A 208 14.06 18.37 0.76
CA LEU A 208 14.36 17.36 1.79
C LEU A 208 15.75 17.49 2.45
N GLY A 209 16.59 18.45 2.05
CA GLY A 209 17.95 18.62 2.59
C GLY A 209 18.01 18.95 4.09
N PHE A 210 16.87 19.30 4.71
CA PHE A 210 16.80 19.45 6.16
C PHE A 210 16.99 18.12 6.92
N LEU A 211 16.80 16.97 6.25
CA LEU A 211 16.99 15.64 6.83
C LEU A 211 18.45 15.36 7.21
N ASP A 212 19.40 16.00 6.54
CA ASP A 212 20.84 15.84 6.79
C ASP A 212 21.21 16.29 8.23
N LYS A 213 20.38 17.13 8.84
CA LYS A 213 20.55 17.60 10.22
C LYS A 213 20.11 16.57 11.27
N ALA A 214 19.30 15.58 10.91
CA ALA A 214 18.68 14.65 11.84
C ALA A 214 19.67 13.60 12.40
N ASN A 215 20.65 13.20 11.60
CA ASN A 215 21.66 12.18 11.92
C ASN A 215 21.10 10.92 12.64
N PRO A 216 20.05 10.24 12.11
CA PRO A 216 19.56 9.03 12.73
C PRO A 216 20.52 7.86 12.47
N LYS A 217 20.51 6.83 13.34
CA LYS A 217 21.28 5.60 13.08
C LYS A 217 20.93 4.97 11.74
N ARG A 218 19.63 4.96 11.40
CA ARG A 218 19.10 4.45 10.13
C ARG A 218 17.67 4.95 9.90
N ILE A 219 17.31 5.22 8.64
CA ILE A 219 15.92 5.47 8.24
C ILE A 219 15.40 4.19 7.58
N LEU A 220 14.55 3.44 8.29
CA LEU A 220 13.98 2.20 7.75
C LEU A 220 13.02 2.51 6.60
N GLU A 221 12.17 3.51 6.78
CA GLU A 221 11.10 3.89 5.85
C GLU A 221 10.96 5.42 5.82
N LEU A 222 10.80 5.98 4.62
CA LEU A 222 10.62 7.41 4.40
C LEU A 222 9.35 7.67 3.60
N TYR A 223 8.36 8.30 4.25
CA TYR A 223 7.08 8.64 3.62
C TYR A 223 6.87 10.15 3.61
N VAL A 224 6.65 10.73 2.43
CA VAL A 224 6.36 12.14 2.20
C VAL A 224 5.06 12.23 1.43
N TRP A 225 3.99 12.73 2.07
CA TRP A 225 2.65 12.76 1.49
C TRP A 225 2.07 14.17 1.47
N ASP A 226 1.31 14.48 0.42
CA ASP A 226 0.70 15.78 0.15
C ASP A 226 1.75 16.92 0.08
N ALA A 227 2.91 16.61 -0.49
CA ALA A 227 4.05 17.51 -0.61
C ALA A 227 3.92 18.44 -1.84
N VAL A 228 2.84 19.20 -1.91
CA VAL A 228 2.45 19.96 -3.12
C VAL A 228 3.54 20.94 -3.59
N ASN A 229 4.29 21.54 -2.67
CA ASN A 229 5.33 22.54 -2.95
C ASN A 229 6.75 21.96 -3.01
N LEU A 230 6.92 20.65 -2.87
CA LEU A 230 8.24 20.02 -2.91
C LEU A 230 8.77 20.05 -4.35
N THR A 231 9.97 20.57 -4.54
CA THR A 231 10.62 20.66 -5.87
C THR A 231 11.96 19.94 -5.93
N ASN A 232 12.56 19.61 -4.79
CA ASN A 232 13.86 18.96 -4.71
C ASN A 232 13.87 17.89 -3.60
N ILE A 233 14.40 16.70 -3.87
CA ILE A 233 14.51 15.59 -2.91
C ILE A 233 15.95 15.27 -2.49
N ASP A 234 16.92 16.11 -2.86
CA ASP A 234 18.31 15.91 -2.49
C ASP A 234 18.48 15.95 -0.97
N CYS A 235 19.05 14.87 -0.45
CA CYS A 235 19.53 14.72 0.91
C CYS A 235 20.54 13.55 0.95
N GLU A 236 21.48 13.61 1.90
CA GLU A 236 22.52 12.60 2.09
C GLU A 236 21.89 11.22 2.34
N ALA A 237 20.76 11.18 3.05
CA ALA A 237 20.08 9.92 3.35
C ALA A 237 19.64 9.12 2.12
N LEU A 238 19.28 9.79 1.01
CA LEU A 238 18.94 9.14 -0.25
C LEU A 238 20.18 8.86 -1.10
N GLN A 239 21.14 9.79 -1.13
CA GLN A 239 22.42 9.63 -1.85
C GLN A 239 23.20 8.42 -1.33
N ASP A 240 23.31 8.29 -0.01
CA ASP A 240 24.11 7.27 0.67
C ASP A 240 23.33 5.96 0.91
N ARG A 241 22.13 5.83 0.34
CA ARG A 241 21.27 4.63 0.50
C ARG A 241 20.93 4.34 1.98
N ALA A 242 20.88 5.38 2.82
CA ALA A 242 20.59 5.25 4.25
C ALA A 242 19.11 4.92 4.51
N VAL A 243 18.20 5.29 3.59
CA VAL A 243 16.81 4.81 3.57
C VAL A 243 16.79 3.35 3.11
N VAL A 244 16.17 2.44 3.88
CA VAL A 244 16.38 1.00 3.72
C VAL A 244 15.32 0.29 2.89
N PHE A 245 14.06 0.31 3.34
CA PHE A 245 13.01 -0.56 2.81
C PHE A 245 12.08 0.19 1.88
N ASP A 246 11.54 1.30 2.38
CA ASP A 246 10.45 2.04 1.74
C ASP A 246 10.83 3.50 1.51
N PHE A 247 10.59 3.98 0.30
CA PHE A 247 10.56 5.41 -0.01
C PHE A 247 9.27 5.72 -0.77
N GLU A 248 8.45 6.62 -0.24
CA GLU A 248 7.21 7.05 -0.87
C GLU A 248 7.11 8.57 -0.89
N LEU A 249 6.97 9.13 -2.09
CA LEU A 249 6.69 10.54 -2.35
C LEU A 249 5.39 10.63 -3.14
N LEU A 250 4.32 11.08 -2.48
CA LEU A 250 2.99 11.19 -3.07
C LEU A 250 2.39 12.59 -2.88
N GLY A 251 1.46 12.96 -3.77
CA GLY A 251 0.70 14.20 -3.65
C GLY A 251 1.51 15.47 -3.98
N THR A 252 2.53 15.35 -4.84
CA THR A 252 3.28 16.49 -5.38
C THR A 252 2.55 17.07 -6.58
N THR A 253 2.35 18.39 -6.65
CA THR A 253 1.71 19.01 -7.82
C THR A 253 2.73 19.58 -8.82
N ASN A 254 3.94 19.88 -8.35
CA ASN A 254 5.02 20.40 -9.16
C ASN A 254 5.99 19.27 -9.57
N PRO A 255 6.69 19.40 -10.71
CA PRO A 255 7.80 18.51 -11.05
C PRO A 255 8.85 18.51 -9.93
N VAL A 256 9.24 17.31 -9.52
CA VAL A 256 10.26 17.12 -8.49
C VAL A 256 11.57 16.72 -9.16
N CYS A 257 12.65 17.42 -8.81
CA CYS A 257 13.99 17.17 -9.31
C CYS A 257 14.86 16.49 -8.24
N ALA A 258 15.91 15.82 -8.70
CA ALA A 258 16.97 15.27 -7.88
C ALA A 258 18.31 15.37 -8.60
N SER A 259 19.39 15.52 -7.84
CA SER A 259 20.76 15.44 -8.36
C SER A 259 21.09 14.01 -8.84
N PRO A 260 22.10 13.85 -9.72
CA PRO A 260 22.55 12.53 -10.17
C PRO A 260 22.93 11.60 -9.01
N ALA A 261 23.57 12.12 -7.96
CA ALA A 261 23.94 11.35 -6.78
C ALA A 261 22.70 10.76 -6.06
N THR A 262 21.65 11.58 -5.89
CA THR A 262 20.39 11.13 -5.29
C THR A 262 19.67 10.11 -6.17
N LEU A 263 19.60 10.35 -7.48
CA LEU A 263 18.99 9.42 -8.44
C LEU A 263 19.73 8.07 -8.46
N GLN A 264 21.06 8.09 -8.45
CA GLN A 264 21.89 6.90 -8.39
C GLN A 264 21.73 6.17 -7.05
N GLY A 265 21.63 6.88 -5.94
CA GLY A 265 21.31 6.32 -4.63
C GLY A 265 19.98 5.56 -4.62
N ILE A 266 18.95 6.11 -5.29
CA ILE A 266 17.64 5.44 -5.43
C ILE A 266 17.71 4.24 -6.38
N ALA A 267 18.38 4.39 -7.53
CA ALA A 267 18.45 3.39 -8.59
C ALA A 267 19.29 2.15 -8.23
N SER A 268 20.30 2.29 -7.37
CA SER A 268 21.33 1.27 -7.13
C SER A 268 21.03 0.28 -5.99
N LYS A 269 19.77 0.16 -5.55
CA LYS A 269 19.36 -0.74 -4.47
C LYS A 269 18.00 -1.39 -4.70
N LYS A 270 17.71 -2.42 -3.91
CA LYS A 270 16.40 -3.07 -3.86
C LYS A 270 15.46 -2.31 -2.93
N TRP A 271 14.21 -2.15 -3.36
CA TRP A 271 13.16 -1.51 -2.57
C TRP A 271 12.06 -2.52 -2.25
N ALA A 272 11.61 -2.53 -0.99
CA ALA A 272 10.39 -3.24 -0.64
C ALA A 272 9.19 -2.46 -1.21
N ARG A 273 9.20 -1.14 -1.05
CA ARG A 273 8.25 -0.22 -1.69
C ARG A 273 8.97 1.02 -2.22
N LEU A 274 8.62 1.40 -3.45
CA LEU A 274 9.03 2.67 -4.04
C LEU A 274 7.79 3.36 -4.58
N GLY A 275 7.44 4.52 -4.04
CA GLY A 275 6.38 5.37 -4.56
C GLY A 275 6.93 6.71 -4.98
N VAL A 276 6.75 7.10 -6.24
CA VAL A 276 7.27 8.38 -6.74
C VAL A 276 6.32 9.01 -7.78
N PRO A 277 6.41 10.33 -8.01
CA PRO A 277 5.79 10.95 -9.16
C PRO A 277 6.39 10.42 -10.47
N ALA A 278 5.58 10.35 -11.52
CA ALA A 278 5.99 9.85 -12.83
C ALA A 278 7.20 10.60 -13.43
N ASP A 279 7.30 11.91 -13.20
CA ASP A 279 8.42 12.73 -13.70
C ASP A 279 9.74 12.39 -12.99
N LEU A 280 9.68 12.09 -11.69
CA LEU A 280 10.84 11.62 -10.94
C LEU A 280 11.22 10.19 -11.36
N TRP A 281 10.24 9.33 -11.62
CA TRP A 281 10.48 8.00 -12.19
C TRP A 281 11.21 8.06 -13.54
N ASN A 282 10.86 9.01 -14.40
CA ASN A 282 11.57 9.22 -15.67
C ASN A 282 13.04 9.64 -15.46
N GLN A 283 13.34 10.42 -14.42
CA GLN A 283 14.72 10.77 -14.06
C GLN A 283 15.49 9.54 -13.55
N ILE A 284 14.90 8.76 -12.63
CA ILE A 284 15.51 7.53 -12.08
C ILE A 284 15.84 6.54 -13.20
N THR A 285 14.90 6.29 -14.10
CA THR A 285 15.11 5.37 -15.23
C THR A 285 16.12 5.88 -16.26
N SER A 286 16.26 7.19 -16.40
CA SER A 286 17.33 7.79 -17.23
C SER A 286 18.70 7.58 -16.60
N GLU A 287 18.82 7.71 -15.28
CA GLU A 287 20.06 7.45 -14.54
C GLU A 287 20.51 5.99 -14.64
N ILE A 288 19.57 5.03 -14.53
CA ILE A 288 19.83 3.60 -14.74
C ILE A 288 20.42 3.34 -16.13
N ARG A 289 19.93 4.05 -17.16
CA ARG A 289 20.42 3.90 -18.53
C ARG A 289 21.79 4.53 -18.72
N ALA A 290 22.07 5.63 -18.03
CA ALA A 290 23.33 6.35 -18.12
C ALA A 290 24.50 5.59 -17.45
N THR A 291 24.22 4.62 -16.58
CA THR A 291 25.22 3.87 -15.80
C THR A 291 25.31 2.37 -16.17
N PRO A 292 25.46 1.99 -17.46
CA PRO A 292 25.34 0.59 -17.93
C PRO A 292 26.46 -0.37 -17.50
N ASN A 293 27.54 0.13 -16.88
CA ASN A 293 28.81 -0.59 -16.72
C ASN A 293 29.17 -0.99 -15.28
N THR A 294 28.21 -0.97 -14.36
CA THR A 294 28.43 -1.52 -13.02
C THR A 294 27.62 -2.81 -12.92
N ASN A 295 28.12 -3.82 -12.21
CA ASN A 295 27.38 -5.05 -11.85
C ASN A 295 26.15 -4.76 -10.97
N THR A 296 25.52 -3.60 -11.14
CA THR A 296 24.34 -3.15 -10.45
C THR A 296 23.22 -4.06 -10.90
N GLU A 297 22.88 -4.98 -10.01
CA GLU A 297 21.66 -5.76 -10.10
C GLU A 297 20.53 -4.83 -10.52
N SER A 298 19.84 -5.16 -11.62
CA SER A 298 18.70 -4.39 -12.14
C SER A 298 17.81 -3.93 -10.99
N LEU A 299 17.40 -2.66 -10.96
CA LEU A 299 16.51 -2.12 -9.93
C LEU A 299 15.33 -3.09 -9.68
N GLN A 300 15.24 -3.60 -8.44
CA GLN A 300 14.17 -4.50 -8.03
C GLN A 300 13.26 -3.80 -7.03
N VAL A 301 11.97 -3.81 -7.30
CA VAL A 301 10.96 -3.18 -6.46
C VAL A 301 9.88 -4.20 -6.12
N GLY A 302 9.60 -4.40 -4.83
CA GLY A 302 8.47 -5.24 -4.41
C GLY A 302 7.14 -4.61 -4.84
N VAL A 303 6.90 -3.37 -4.41
CA VAL A 303 5.71 -2.58 -4.76
C VAL A 303 6.12 -1.23 -5.31
N LEU A 304 5.89 -1.01 -6.61
CA LEU A 304 6.12 0.27 -7.28
C LEU A 304 4.82 1.06 -7.39
N THR A 305 4.76 2.25 -6.82
CA THR A 305 3.64 3.19 -6.97
C THR A 305 4.08 4.38 -7.82
N LEU A 306 3.43 4.61 -8.95
CA LEU A 306 3.69 5.78 -9.80
C LEU A 306 2.48 6.69 -9.78
N THR A 307 2.69 7.94 -9.36
CA THR A 307 1.65 8.96 -9.44
C THR A 307 1.82 9.77 -10.71
N VAL A 308 0.87 9.64 -11.62
CA VAL A 308 0.86 10.37 -12.89
C VAL A 308 0.06 11.65 -12.71
N HIS A 309 0.77 12.77 -12.54
CA HIS A 309 0.21 14.12 -12.56
C HIS A 309 0.25 14.64 -14.00
N PHE A 310 -0.91 14.95 -14.59
CA PHE A 310 -1.01 15.25 -16.02
C PHE A 310 -0.82 16.74 -16.31
N LEU A 311 0.39 17.25 -16.04
CA LEU A 311 0.89 18.38 -16.84
C LEU A 311 1.25 17.93 -18.28
N HIS A 312 1.35 16.61 -18.50
CA HIS A 312 1.54 15.93 -19.79
C HIS A 312 0.40 14.93 -20.05
N THR A 313 0.11 14.60 -21.31
CA THR A 313 -0.95 13.63 -21.61
C THR A 313 -0.52 12.22 -21.15
N ILE A 314 -1.45 11.36 -20.67
CA ILE A 314 -1.10 9.94 -20.35
C ILE A 314 -0.40 9.27 -21.51
N VAL A 315 -0.78 9.65 -22.73
CA VAL A 315 -0.21 9.16 -23.98
C VAL A 315 1.30 9.42 -24.02
N ASP A 316 1.75 10.61 -23.64
CA ASP A 316 3.18 10.94 -23.61
C ASP A 316 3.94 10.12 -22.57
N PHE A 317 3.33 9.84 -21.43
CA PHE A 317 3.92 9.01 -20.39
C PHE A 317 4.06 7.55 -20.83
N VAL A 318 2.99 6.93 -21.32
CA VAL A 318 2.97 5.51 -21.72
C VAL A 318 3.72 5.23 -23.02
N ASN A 319 3.96 6.25 -23.85
CA ASN A 319 4.76 6.11 -25.06
C ASN A 319 6.28 6.11 -24.77
N ARG A 320 6.71 6.46 -23.55
CA ARG A 320 8.12 6.40 -23.18
C ARG A 320 8.60 4.95 -23.07
N VAL A 321 9.77 4.68 -23.63
CA VAL A 321 10.48 3.41 -23.50
C VAL A 321 11.79 3.68 -22.76
N TYR A 322 12.02 2.99 -21.65
CA TYR A 322 13.16 3.27 -20.78
C TYR A 322 14.48 2.59 -21.22
N GLY A 323 14.42 1.67 -22.18
CA GLY A 323 15.58 0.90 -22.65
C GLY A 323 16.02 -0.23 -21.72
N VAL A 324 15.56 -0.23 -20.47
CA VAL A 324 15.81 -1.27 -19.46
C VAL A 324 14.47 -1.67 -18.82
N GLN A 325 14.27 -2.97 -18.59
CA GLN A 325 13.13 -3.46 -17.83
C GLN A 325 13.44 -3.46 -16.34
N VAL A 326 12.59 -2.81 -15.56
CA VAL A 326 12.65 -2.83 -14.09
C VAL A 326 11.88 -4.04 -13.56
N PHE A 327 12.46 -4.79 -12.62
CA PHE A 327 11.71 -5.85 -11.97
C PHE A 327 10.75 -5.25 -10.93
N ALA A 328 9.45 -5.49 -11.08
CA ALA A 328 8.42 -5.03 -10.15
C ALA A 328 7.39 -6.14 -9.90
N ASN A 329 7.22 -6.60 -8.65
CA ASN A 329 6.22 -7.65 -8.35
C ASN A 329 4.78 -7.09 -8.38
N SER A 330 4.59 -5.88 -7.87
CA SER A 330 3.32 -5.14 -7.91
C SER A 330 3.53 -3.74 -8.46
N LEU A 331 2.69 -3.30 -9.39
CA LEU A 331 2.69 -1.96 -9.97
C LEU A 331 1.37 -1.25 -9.68
N ASN A 332 1.42 -0.08 -9.04
CA ASN A 332 0.27 0.78 -8.76
C ASN A 332 0.40 2.09 -9.54
N LEU A 333 -0.50 2.33 -10.49
CA LEU A 333 -0.59 3.56 -11.27
C LEU A 333 -1.72 4.42 -10.71
N ARG A 334 -1.36 5.52 -10.04
CA ARG A 334 -2.30 6.51 -9.51
C ARG A 334 -2.44 7.66 -10.50
N LEU A 335 -3.61 7.80 -11.08
CA LEU A 335 -3.94 8.84 -12.04
C LEU A 335 -4.52 10.04 -11.29
N ALA A 336 -3.71 11.08 -11.06
CA ALA A 336 -4.09 12.21 -10.20
C ALA A 336 -4.87 13.32 -10.93
N ASN A 337 -5.16 13.17 -12.23
CA ASN A 337 -5.83 14.20 -13.02
C ASN A 337 -7.36 14.09 -13.01
N ARG A 338 -8.00 15.26 -13.03
CA ARG A 338 -9.44 15.44 -13.18
C ARG A 338 -9.86 15.43 -14.67
N CYS A 339 -9.02 15.94 -15.58
CA CYS A 339 -9.45 16.25 -16.95
C CYS A 339 -9.31 15.10 -17.98
N SER A 340 -8.57 14.03 -17.67
CA SER A 340 -8.37 12.91 -18.60
C SER A 340 -9.30 11.76 -18.27
N GLN A 341 -10.49 11.77 -18.85
CA GLN A 341 -11.30 10.55 -18.87
C GLN A 341 -10.51 9.48 -19.65
N LEU A 342 -10.31 8.30 -19.04
CA LEU A 342 -9.79 7.11 -19.71
C LEU A 342 -10.86 6.59 -20.70
N ARG A 343 -11.14 7.35 -21.76
CA ARG A 343 -12.31 7.15 -22.64
C ARG A 343 -12.17 5.99 -23.62
N SER A 344 -10.97 5.43 -23.80
CA SER A 344 -10.72 4.51 -24.92
C SER A 344 -9.98 3.26 -24.52
N TYR A 345 -10.39 2.14 -25.14
CA TYR A 345 -9.61 0.90 -25.22
C TYR A 345 -8.15 1.15 -25.60
N ARG A 346 -7.90 2.13 -26.49
CA ARG A 346 -6.55 2.55 -26.88
C ARG A 346 -5.72 2.96 -25.66
N THR A 347 -6.32 3.58 -24.65
CA THR A 347 -5.59 3.98 -23.44
C THR A 347 -5.22 2.78 -22.57
N LEU A 348 -6.13 1.82 -22.37
CA LEU A 348 -5.80 0.56 -21.69
C LEU A 348 -4.67 -0.18 -22.42
N LYS A 349 -4.78 -0.31 -23.75
CA LYS A 349 -3.74 -0.92 -24.59
C LYS A 349 -2.40 -0.22 -24.47
N ASN A 350 -2.41 1.11 -24.42
CA ASN A 350 -1.17 1.87 -24.25
C ASN A 350 -0.58 1.69 -22.85
N ILE A 351 -1.38 1.74 -21.79
CA ILE A 351 -0.94 1.51 -20.40
C ILE A 351 -0.32 0.13 -20.29
N PHE A 352 -1.05 -0.92 -20.64
CA PHE A 352 -0.58 -2.29 -20.44
C PHE A 352 0.55 -2.68 -21.40
N GLY A 353 0.54 -2.16 -22.63
CA GLY A 353 1.67 -2.30 -23.54
C GLY A 353 2.92 -1.57 -23.03
N TRP A 354 2.75 -0.45 -22.33
CA TRP A 354 3.85 0.22 -21.64
C TRP A 354 4.36 -0.60 -20.45
N VAL A 355 3.45 -1.19 -19.66
CA VAL A 355 3.82 -2.05 -18.53
C VAL A 355 4.67 -3.22 -19.00
N SER A 356 4.26 -3.94 -20.05
CA SER A 356 5.02 -5.09 -20.57
C SER A 356 6.37 -4.71 -21.18
N ARG A 357 6.50 -3.51 -21.76
CA ARG A 357 7.79 -3.03 -22.28
C ARG A 357 8.75 -2.58 -21.19
N CYS A 358 8.23 -1.99 -20.12
CA CYS A 358 9.05 -1.31 -19.11
C CYS A 358 9.32 -2.12 -17.84
N PHE A 359 8.52 -3.15 -17.58
CA PHE A 359 8.62 -3.93 -16.35
C PHE A 359 8.64 -5.43 -16.61
N SER A 360 9.33 -6.15 -15.74
CA SER A 360 9.35 -7.61 -15.67
C SER A 360 8.88 -8.10 -14.30
N GLY A 361 8.40 -9.34 -14.22
CA GLY A 361 7.98 -9.96 -12.95
C GLY A 361 6.67 -9.42 -12.37
N VAL A 362 5.89 -8.64 -13.13
CA VAL A 362 4.64 -8.02 -12.68
C VAL A 362 3.55 -9.08 -12.48
N LYS A 363 3.18 -9.31 -11.21
CA LYS A 363 2.09 -10.21 -10.82
C LYS A 363 0.81 -9.49 -10.45
N GLU A 364 0.94 -8.24 -10.01
CA GLU A 364 -0.20 -7.40 -9.63
C GLU A 364 -0.11 -6.04 -10.32
N VAL A 365 -1.21 -5.60 -10.94
CA VAL A 365 -1.35 -4.24 -11.46
C VAL A 365 -2.57 -3.60 -10.82
N ALA A 366 -2.38 -2.45 -10.19
CA ALA A 366 -3.43 -1.56 -9.77
C ALA A 366 -3.41 -0.29 -10.62
N VAL A 367 -4.56 0.11 -11.15
CA VAL A 367 -4.77 1.41 -11.78
C VAL A 367 -5.92 2.08 -11.02
N SER A 368 -5.64 3.21 -10.40
CA SER A 368 -6.63 3.96 -9.64
C SER A 368 -6.61 5.43 -9.98
N GLY A 369 -7.76 6.09 -9.80
CA GLY A 369 -7.82 7.55 -9.78
C GLY A 369 -8.99 8.15 -10.55
N PHE A 370 -9.88 8.81 -9.80
CA PHE A 370 -10.48 10.11 -10.12
C PHE A 370 -10.80 10.82 -8.81
N GLY A 371 -10.71 12.15 -8.79
CA GLY A 371 -11.25 12.93 -7.68
C GLY A 371 -12.78 12.81 -7.60
N PRO A 372 -13.39 13.07 -6.42
CA PRO A 372 -14.84 13.11 -6.28
C PRO A 372 -15.44 14.11 -7.29
N GLY A 373 -16.47 13.69 -8.04
CA GLY A 373 -17.21 14.56 -8.96
C GLY A 373 -17.25 14.13 -10.44
N TYR A 374 -16.70 12.99 -10.81
CA TYR A 374 -16.82 12.46 -12.18
C TYR A 374 -17.89 11.38 -12.25
N THR A 375 -18.90 11.60 -13.09
CA THR A 375 -19.76 10.52 -13.58
C THR A 375 -18.95 9.68 -14.56
N PRO A 376 -18.68 8.41 -14.24
CA PRO A 376 -18.00 7.54 -15.17
C PRO A 376 -18.86 7.35 -16.41
N ILE A 377 -18.23 7.33 -17.59
CA ILE A 377 -18.87 6.69 -18.73
C ILE A 377 -18.62 5.20 -18.53
N PRO A 378 -19.68 4.37 -18.43
CA PRO A 378 -19.53 2.94 -18.31
C PRO A 378 -18.62 2.42 -19.42
N THR A 379 -17.52 1.75 -19.09
CA THR A 379 -16.86 0.89 -20.07
C THR A 379 -17.82 -0.25 -20.38
N ILE A 380 -18.08 -0.48 -21.67
CA ILE A 380 -18.87 -1.64 -22.10
C ILE A 380 -18.18 -2.96 -21.74
N TYR A 381 -16.85 -2.93 -21.60
CA TYR A 381 -16.05 -4.09 -21.28
C TYR A 381 -16.02 -4.38 -19.78
N GLN A 382 -16.19 -5.66 -19.44
CA GLN A 382 -16.11 -6.17 -18.07
C GLN A 382 -14.79 -6.93 -17.83
N TYR A 383 -14.12 -7.35 -18.90
CA TYR A 383 -12.99 -8.26 -18.86
C TYR A 383 -11.77 -7.73 -19.62
N LEU A 384 -10.57 -8.09 -19.15
CA LEU A 384 -9.29 -7.79 -19.78
C LEU A 384 -8.48 -9.06 -20.01
N CYS A 385 -8.13 -9.35 -21.25
CA CYS A 385 -7.25 -10.45 -21.63
C CYS A 385 -5.86 -9.93 -22.01
N ILE A 386 -4.83 -10.34 -21.28
CA ILE A 386 -3.46 -9.78 -21.39
C ILE A 386 -2.35 -10.83 -21.36
N ASP A 387 -2.70 -12.12 -21.37
CA ASP A 387 -1.76 -13.25 -21.21
C ASP A 387 -0.54 -13.17 -22.16
N THR A 388 -0.74 -12.64 -23.36
CA THR A 388 0.32 -12.58 -24.39
C THR A 388 1.46 -11.63 -24.06
N ILE A 389 1.22 -10.61 -23.24
CA ILE A 389 2.23 -9.58 -22.93
C ILE A 389 2.59 -9.52 -21.44
N LEU A 390 1.70 -9.99 -20.55
CA LEU A 390 1.95 -10.08 -19.11
C LEU A 390 1.52 -11.46 -18.60
N PRO A 391 2.24 -12.53 -18.99
CA PRO A 391 1.87 -13.90 -18.63
C PRO A 391 1.93 -14.16 -17.12
N ASP A 392 2.65 -13.38 -16.33
CA ASP A 392 2.72 -13.59 -14.87
C ASP A 392 1.66 -12.79 -14.09
N LEU A 393 0.85 -11.97 -14.77
CA LEU A 393 -0.19 -11.17 -14.12
C LEU A 393 -1.27 -12.09 -13.56
N THR A 394 -1.50 -12.00 -12.26
CA THR A 394 -2.51 -12.79 -11.53
C THR A 394 -3.60 -11.93 -10.94
N ARG A 395 -3.32 -10.66 -10.65
CA ARG A 395 -4.27 -9.72 -10.05
C ARG A 395 -4.29 -8.41 -10.80
N LEU A 396 -5.49 -7.99 -11.16
CA LEU A 396 -5.77 -6.69 -11.72
C LEU A 396 -6.74 -5.97 -10.79
N HIS A 397 -6.38 -4.76 -10.38
CA HIS A 397 -7.23 -3.87 -9.64
C HIS A 397 -7.43 -2.59 -10.45
N TYR A 398 -8.64 -2.38 -10.94
CA TYR A 398 -8.94 -1.24 -11.81
C TYR A 398 -10.06 -0.43 -11.16
N GLU A 399 -9.67 0.56 -10.35
CA GLU A 399 -10.57 1.48 -9.64
C GLU A 399 -10.52 2.85 -10.31
N VAL A 400 -11.00 2.85 -11.55
CA VAL A 400 -11.19 4.09 -12.31
C VAL A 400 -12.62 4.57 -12.11
N THR A 401 -13.58 3.73 -11.73
CA THR A 401 -14.97 4.13 -11.53
C THR A 401 -15.52 3.43 -10.28
N SER A 402 -16.43 4.08 -9.55
CA SER A 402 -17.01 3.49 -8.32
C SER A 402 -17.94 2.30 -8.59
N GLU A 403 -18.32 2.07 -9.84
CA GLU A 403 -19.39 1.13 -10.21
C GLU A 403 -18.93 -0.02 -11.11
N GLN A 404 -17.73 0.06 -11.70
CA GLN A 404 -17.25 -0.98 -12.61
C GLN A 404 -15.86 -1.46 -12.24
N THR A 405 -15.76 -2.78 -12.14
CA THR A 405 -14.50 -3.48 -11.90
C THR A 405 -14.12 -4.22 -13.17
N LEU A 406 -12.93 -3.94 -13.69
CA LEU A 406 -12.37 -4.67 -14.83
C LEU A 406 -11.70 -5.94 -14.31
N HIS A 407 -12.16 -7.09 -14.77
CA HIS A 407 -11.67 -8.38 -14.29
C HIS A 407 -10.61 -8.97 -15.23
N LEU A 408 -9.60 -9.60 -14.65
CA LEU A 408 -8.62 -10.33 -15.44
C LEU A 408 -9.26 -11.57 -16.06
N TYR A 409 -9.09 -11.72 -17.35
CA TYR A 409 -9.54 -12.85 -18.13
C TYR A 409 -8.33 -13.55 -18.74
N SER A 410 -8.32 -14.87 -18.69
CA SER A 410 -7.23 -15.67 -19.23
C SER A 410 -7.77 -16.61 -20.30
N THR A 411 -7.06 -16.64 -21.42
CA THR A 411 -7.24 -17.61 -22.51
C THR A 411 -7.01 -19.05 -22.06
N GLN A 412 -6.23 -19.23 -21.00
CA GLN A 412 -5.93 -20.52 -20.37
C GLN A 412 -6.90 -20.84 -19.22
N SER A 413 -7.95 -20.04 -19.05
CA SER A 413 -9.02 -20.35 -18.10
C SER A 413 -9.86 -21.53 -18.58
N ILE A 414 -10.53 -22.19 -17.65
CA ILE A 414 -11.45 -23.29 -17.96
C ILE A 414 -12.63 -22.73 -18.76
N LEU A 415 -12.96 -23.37 -19.89
CA LEU A 415 -14.21 -23.15 -20.60
C LEU A 415 -15.24 -24.14 -20.08
N TRP A 416 -16.28 -23.66 -19.42
CA TRP A 416 -17.37 -24.50 -18.93
C TRP A 416 -18.43 -24.66 -20.01
N ILE A 417 -18.84 -25.89 -20.27
CA ILE A 417 -19.79 -26.21 -21.33
C ILE A 417 -20.85 -27.16 -20.78
N ALA A 418 -22.12 -26.85 -21.02
CA ALA A 418 -23.20 -27.79 -20.77
C ALA A 418 -23.05 -29.03 -21.68
N PRO A 419 -23.18 -30.27 -21.16
CA PRO A 419 -22.98 -31.50 -21.93
C PRO A 419 -23.76 -31.55 -23.25
N ASN A 420 -24.98 -31.02 -23.25
CA ASN A 420 -25.87 -31.02 -24.41
C ASN A 420 -25.51 -29.94 -25.45
N THR A 421 -24.53 -29.09 -25.15
CA THR A 421 -24.03 -28.03 -26.02
C THR A 421 -22.61 -28.31 -26.52
N TYR A 422 -21.93 -29.31 -25.94
CA TYR A 422 -20.56 -29.70 -26.31
C TYR A 422 -20.42 -29.96 -27.81
N PHE A 423 -21.35 -30.70 -28.42
CA PHE A 423 -21.28 -31.00 -29.86
C PHE A 423 -21.28 -29.73 -30.73
N ALA A 424 -22.12 -28.74 -30.39
CA ALA A 424 -22.18 -27.48 -31.14
C ALA A 424 -20.90 -26.65 -30.99
N TRP A 425 -20.26 -26.72 -29.82
CA TRP A 425 -18.94 -26.14 -29.60
C TRP A 425 -17.87 -26.87 -30.42
N ALA A 426 -17.79 -28.20 -30.29
CA ALA A 426 -16.80 -29.04 -30.97
C ALA A 426 -16.91 -28.92 -32.50
N SER A 427 -18.11 -28.81 -33.05
CA SER A 427 -18.31 -28.62 -34.50
C SER A 427 -18.02 -27.19 -34.98
N GLY A 428 -17.71 -26.25 -34.08
CA GLY A 428 -17.48 -24.84 -34.40
C GLY A 428 -18.75 -24.01 -34.65
N ASN A 429 -19.94 -24.57 -34.42
CA ASN A 429 -21.21 -23.86 -34.66
C ASN A 429 -21.41 -22.64 -33.74
N LEU A 430 -20.67 -22.58 -32.61
CA LEU A 430 -20.70 -21.46 -31.67
C LEU A 430 -19.60 -20.42 -31.93
N ASN A 431 -18.66 -20.65 -32.85
CA ASN A 431 -17.49 -19.78 -33.02
C ASN A 431 -17.86 -18.33 -33.30
N LYS A 432 -18.91 -18.08 -34.10
CA LYS A 432 -19.37 -16.72 -34.42
C LYS A 432 -19.85 -15.98 -33.18
N GLU A 433 -20.70 -16.62 -32.39
CA GLU A 433 -21.24 -16.05 -31.16
C GLU A 433 -20.16 -15.80 -30.12
N MET A 434 -19.20 -16.73 -30.01
CA MET A 434 -18.04 -16.56 -29.12
C MET A 434 -17.20 -15.34 -29.49
N VAL A 435 -16.99 -15.10 -30.79
CA VAL A 435 -16.29 -13.89 -31.28
C VAL A 435 -17.06 -12.64 -30.88
N GLU A 436 -18.37 -12.64 -31.11
CA GLU A 436 -19.26 -11.50 -30.83
C GLU A 436 -19.24 -11.14 -29.34
N VAL A 437 -19.57 -12.07 -28.45
CA VAL A 437 -19.56 -11.87 -27.00
C VAL A 437 -18.18 -11.50 -26.48
N CYS A 438 -17.10 -12.13 -26.98
CA CYS A 438 -15.74 -11.75 -26.59
C CYS A 438 -15.42 -10.32 -27.04
N SER A 439 -15.82 -9.91 -28.25
CA SER A 439 -15.56 -8.57 -28.77
C SER A 439 -16.34 -7.48 -28.02
N GLU A 440 -17.50 -7.82 -27.46
CA GLU A 440 -18.33 -6.91 -26.67
C GLU A 440 -17.87 -6.80 -25.21
N ASN A 441 -17.41 -7.91 -24.61
CA ASN A 441 -17.18 -7.98 -23.17
C ASN A 441 -15.69 -7.98 -22.78
N VAL A 442 -14.79 -8.40 -23.68
CA VAL A 442 -13.36 -8.62 -23.40
C VAL A 442 -12.48 -7.68 -24.20
N VAL A 443 -11.63 -6.96 -23.48
CA VAL A 443 -10.54 -6.19 -24.08
C VAL A 443 -9.31 -7.08 -24.24
N PHE A 444 -8.88 -7.33 -25.48
CA PHE A 444 -7.63 -8.03 -25.77
C PHE A 444 -6.46 -7.05 -25.87
N ILE A 445 -5.46 -7.23 -25.02
CA ILE A 445 -4.19 -6.49 -25.07
C ILE A 445 -3.10 -7.40 -25.62
N GLY A 446 -2.61 -7.07 -26.81
CA GLY A 446 -1.56 -7.82 -27.50
C GLY A 446 -1.78 -7.85 -29.01
N ASN A 447 -1.12 -8.80 -29.67
CA ASN A 447 -1.37 -9.08 -31.08
C ASN A 447 -2.72 -9.79 -31.23
N ASN A 448 -3.63 -9.22 -32.02
CA ASN A 448 -4.96 -9.76 -32.33
C ASN A 448 -4.95 -11.13 -33.04
N THR A 449 -3.77 -11.72 -33.27
CA THR A 449 -3.60 -12.99 -33.97
C THR A 449 -3.74 -14.20 -33.06
N ALA A 450 -3.87 -14.02 -31.75
CA ALA A 450 -4.15 -15.14 -30.85
C ALA A 450 -5.50 -15.76 -31.25
N THR A 451 -5.46 -17.02 -31.69
CA THR A 451 -6.63 -17.90 -31.85
C THR A 451 -7.61 -17.68 -30.71
N ASN A 452 -8.88 -17.48 -31.05
CA ASN A 452 -9.91 -17.28 -30.04
C ASN A 452 -9.82 -18.42 -29.01
N PRO A 453 -9.61 -18.09 -27.73
CA PRO A 453 -9.22 -19.06 -26.70
C PRO A 453 -10.24 -20.18 -26.45
N PHE A 454 -11.44 -20.02 -26.99
CA PHE A 454 -12.54 -20.97 -26.82
C PHE A 454 -12.91 -21.68 -28.11
N PHE A 455 -12.12 -21.56 -29.16
CA PHE A 455 -12.38 -22.36 -30.35
C PHE A 455 -12.00 -23.81 -30.07
N PRO A 456 -12.77 -24.77 -30.62
CA PRO A 456 -12.39 -26.16 -30.53
C PRO A 456 -11.02 -26.38 -31.21
N PRO A 457 -10.25 -27.38 -30.77
CA PRO A 457 -9.05 -27.79 -31.49
C PRO A 457 -9.39 -28.16 -32.94
N LYS A 458 -8.39 -28.14 -33.84
CA LYS A 458 -8.60 -28.44 -35.28
C LYS A 458 -9.32 -29.76 -35.54
N THR A 459 -9.13 -30.75 -34.66
CA THR A 459 -9.74 -32.08 -34.71
C THR A 459 -10.27 -32.43 -33.32
N PRO A 460 -11.43 -31.88 -32.91
CA PRO A 460 -11.99 -32.13 -31.60
C PRO A 460 -12.57 -33.55 -31.54
N GLU A 461 -12.32 -34.24 -30.43
CA GLU A 461 -13.04 -35.48 -30.12
C GLU A 461 -14.50 -35.12 -29.84
N LEU A 462 -15.46 -35.79 -30.48
CA LEU A 462 -16.87 -35.45 -30.36
C LEU A 462 -17.52 -35.96 -29.07
N ASP A 463 -16.92 -36.97 -28.45
CA ASP A 463 -17.40 -37.60 -27.22
C ASP A 463 -16.26 -37.90 -26.23
N PRO A 464 -15.47 -36.89 -25.81
CA PRO A 464 -14.33 -37.13 -24.93
C PRO A 464 -14.78 -37.64 -23.55
N CYS A 465 -13.88 -38.33 -22.87
CA CYS A 465 -14.07 -38.78 -21.50
C CYS A 465 -13.55 -37.75 -20.48
N CYS A 466 -14.22 -37.64 -19.34
CA CYS A 466 -13.69 -36.92 -18.19
C CYS A 466 -12.42 -37.62 -17.67
N PHE A 467 -11.29 -36.92 -17.60
CA PHE A 467 -10.03 -37.52 -17.15
C PHE A 467 -10.04 -38.07 -15.71
N GLY A 468 -11.02 -37.66 -14.89
CA GLY A 468 -11.16 -38.11 -13.51
C GLY A 468 -12.09 -39.31 -13.34
N CYS A 469 -13.33 -39.21 -13.83
CA CYS A 469 -14.35 -40.25 -13.65
C CYS A 469 -14.59 -41.15 -14.86
N GLN A 470 -13.88 -40.90 -15.98
CA GLN A 470 -13.96 -41.65 -17.23
C GLN A 470 -15.35 -41.64 -17.91
N LYS A 471 -16.28 -40.80 -17.45
CA LYS A 471 -17.59 -40.64 -18.10
C LYS A 471 -17.47 -39.83 -19.39
N THR A 472 -18.11 -40.30 -20.46
CA THR A 472 -18.19 -39.63 -21.77
C THR A 472 -19.21 -38.48 -21.75
N VAL A 473 -19.15 -37.58 -22.74
CA VAL A 473 -20.14 -36.51 -22.92
C VAL A 473 -21.54 -37.10 -23.13
N SER A 474 -21.66 -38.15 -23.92
CA SER A 474 -22.90 -38.90 -24.16
C SER A 474 -23.50 -39.45 -22.86
N GLN A 475 -22.68 -40.02 -21.98
CA GLN A 475 -23.13 -40.49 -20.66
C GLN A 475 -23.60 -39.37 -19.74
N PHE A 476 -22.96 -38.18 -19.81
CA PHE A 476 -23.45 -37.01 -19.06
C PHE A 476 -24.80 -36.50 -19.60
N ASN A 477 -25.03 -36.59 -20.91
CA ASN A 477 -26.31 -36.23 -21.54
C ASN A 477 -27.46 -37.18 -21.18
N SER A 478 -27.17 -38.47 -20.94
CA SER A 478 -28.18 -39.47 -20.57
C SER A 478 -28.49 -39.52 -19.07
N ALA A 479 -27.75 -38.79 -18.23
CA ALA A 479 -27.94 -38.80 -16.79
C ALA A 479 -29.25 -38.07 -16.38
N PRO A 480 -30.01 -38.57 -15.39
CA PRO A 480 -31.25 -37.94 -14.95
C PRO A 480 -30.99 -36.53 -14.38
N VAL A 481 -31.75 -35.55 -14.88
CA VAL A 481 -31.59 -34.10 -14.63
C VAL A 481 -31.79 -33.67 -13.17
N LYS A 482 -32.32 -34.55 -12.32
CA LYS A 482 -32.79 -34.19 -10.97
C LYS A 482 -31.69 -33.74 -9.99
N ASP A 483 -30.41 -33.98 -10.30
CA ASP A 483 -29.30 -33.51 -9.47
C ASP A 483 -28.20 -32.84 -10.31
N MET A 484 -28.08 -31.52 -10.11
CA MET A 484 -26.98 -30.64 -10.47
C MET A 484 -26.81 -30.23 -11.95
N VAL A 485 -26.59 -28.92 -12.10
CA VAL A 485 -25.99 -28.31 -13.28
C VAL A 485 -24.58 -28.88 -13.46
N LEU A 486 -24.45 -29.91 -14.30
CA LEU A 486 -23.19 -30.60 -14.59
C LEU A 486 -22.48 -29.88 -15.74
N TYR A 487 -21.70 -28.84 -15.46
CA TYR A 487 -20.79 -28.29 -16.46
C TYR A 487 -19.57 -29.20 -16.67
N LEU A 488 -19.12 -29.29 -17.92
CA LEU A 488 -17.87 -29.90 -18.34
C LEU A 488 -16.84 -28.80 -18.56
N GLY A 489 -15.68 -28.90 -17.94
CA GLY A 489 -14.60 -27.93 -18.08
C GLY A 489 -13.59 -28.39 -19.13
N ILE A 490 -13.38 -27.59 -20.17
CA ILE A 490 -12.29 -27.74 -21.12
C ILE A 490 -11.10 -26.94 -20.60
N VAL A 491 -9.96 -27.63 -20.37
CA VAL A 491 -8.88 -27.09 -19.54
C VAL A 491 -7.58 -26.79 -20.28
N CYS A 492 -7.50 -27.07 -21.58
CA CYS A 492 -6.32 -26.81 -22.39
C CYS A 492 -6.66 -26.76 -23.89
N GLU A 493 -5.72 -26.26 -24.69
CA GLU A 493 -5.84 -26.12 -26.15
C GLU A 493 -6.09 -27.45 -26.89
N LYS A 494 -5.71 -28.59 -26.30
CA LYS A 494 -5.98 -29.93 -26.86
C LYS A 494 -7.43 -30.40 -26.63
N GLY A 495 -8.26 -29.62 -25.95
CA GLY A 495 -9.64 -29.98 -25.68
C GLY A 495 -9.84 -30.99 -24.55
N HIS A 496 -8.81 -31.31 -23.74
CA HIS A 496 -8.97 -32.22 -22.60
C HIS A 496 -10.03 -31.72 -21.63
N MET A 497 -10.84 -32.65 -21.14
CA MET A 497 -12.08 -32.36 -20.41
C MET A 497 -12.07 -32.98 -19.01
N GLY A 498 -12.55 -32.22 -18.03
CA GLY A 498 -12.91 -32.73 -16.70
C GLY A 498 -14.31 -32.27 -16.30
N CYS A 499 -15.09 -33.11 -15.62
CA CYS A 499 -16.35 -32.66 -15.03
C CYS A 499 -16.08 -31.78 -13.80
N ASN A 500 -17.05 -30.93 -13.43
CA ASN A 500 -16.94 -29.98 -12.31
C ASN A 500 -16.40 -30.63 -11.01
N SER A 501 -16.96 -31.79 -10.61
CA SER A 501 -16.53 -32.48 -9.39
C SER A 501 -15.09 -32.99 -9.45
N CYS A 502 -14.63 -33.48 -10.61
CA CYS A 502 -13.26 -33.94 -10.81
C CYS A 502 -12.27 -32.76 -10.85
N LEU A 503 -12.65 -31.66 -11.47
CA LEU A 503 -11.84 -30.43 -11.51
C LEU A 503 -11.66 -29.82 -10.12
N LYS A 504 -12.72 -29.79 -9.30
CA LYS A 504 -12.61 -29.36 -7.89
C LYS A 504 -11.66 -30.24 -7.08
N LYS A 505 -11.74 -31.56 -7.24
CA LYS A 505 -10.81 -32.50 -6.58
C LYS A 505 -9.37 -32.25 -7.02
N LEU A 506 -9.15 -32.01 -8.32
CA LEU A 506 -7.83 -31.69 -8.85
C LEU A 506 -7.29 -30.35 -8.32
N ALA A 507 -8.14 -29.31 -8.23
CA ALA A 507 -7.79 -28.01 -7.67
C ALA A 507 -7.41 -28.13 -6.19
N LYS A 508 -8.23 -28.82 -5.38
CA LYS A 508 -7.95 -29.08 -3.95
C LYS A 508 -6.65 -29.85 -3.75
N LYS A 509 -6.39 -30.88 -4.57
CA LYS A 509 -5.13 -31.65 -4.53
C LYS A 509 -3.92 -30.78 -4.86
N SER A 510 -4.05 -29.90 -5.86
CA SER A 510 -2.98 -28.99 -6.27
C SER A 510 -2.66 -27.99 -5.17
N GLN A 511 -3.69 -27.40 -4.55
CA GLN A 511 -3.54 -26.49 -3.40
C GLN A 511 -2.89 -27.18 -2.19
N ALA A 512 -3.36 -28.36 -1.81
CA ALA A 512 -2.83 -29.10 -0.66
C ALA A 512 -1.35 -29.51 -0.84
N GLY A 513 -0.92 -29.78 -2.07
CA GLY A 513 0.46 -30.14 -2.40
C GLY A 513 1.37 -28.96 -2.72
N ASN A 514 0.87 -27.72 -2.72
CA ASN A 514 1.57 -26.57 -3.30
C ASN A 514 2.07 -26.84 -4.74
N LEU A 515 1.29 -27.62 -5.50
CA LEU A 515 1.59 -28.00 -6.88
C LEU A 515 0.86 -27.08 -7.85
N ARG A 516 1.43 -26.92 -9.05
CA ARG A 516 0.77 -26.19 -10.14
C ARG A 516 -0.51 -26.93 -10.55
N PHE A 517 -1.60 -26.17 -10.72
CA PHE A 517 -2.85 -26.72 -11.23
C PHE A 517 -2.71 -26.96 -12.74
N CYS A 518 -2.52 -28.22 -13.12
CA CYS A 518 -2.19 -28.64 -14.48
C CYS A 518 -3.15 -29.70 -15.01
N CYS A 519 -3.36 -29.73 -16.32
CA CYS A 519 -4.08 -30.78 -17.02
C CYS A 519 -3.37 -32.13 -16.82
N PRO A 520 -4.03 -33.19 -16.32
CA PRO A 520 -3.38 -34.48 -16.08
C PRO A 520 -2.85 -35.19 -17.34
N HIS A 521 -3.39 -34.87 -18.52
CA HIS A 521 -3.03 -35.53 -19.77
C HIS A 521 -1.86 -34.87 -20.50
N CYS A 522 -1.83 -33.53 -20.56
CA CYS A 522 -0.79 -32.81 -21.31
C CYS A 522 0.09 -31.91 -20.44
N THR A 523 -0.12 -31.88 -19.12
CA THR A 523 0.61 -31.04 -18.16
C THR A 523 0.44 -29.52 -18.36
N ALA A 524 -0.36 -29.09 -19.33
CA ALA A 524 -0.67 -27.69 -19.56
C ALA A 524 -1.23 -27.04 -18.30
N GLN A 525 -0.74 -25.84 -17.98
CA GLN A 525 -1.19 -25.10 -16.80
C GLN A 525 -2.65 -24.67 -16.99
N ILE A 526 -3.46 -24.90 -15.97
CA ILE A 526 -4.85 -24.45 -15.90
C ILE A 526 -4.86 -23.18 -15.05
N ARG A 527 -5.25 -22.05 -15.64
CA ARG A 527 -5.32 -20.78 -14.91
C ARG A 527 -6.72 -20.57 -14.36
N THR A 528 -6.79 -19.95 -13.18
CA THR A 528 -8.07 -19.53 -12.58
C THR A 528 -7.97 -18.06 -12.24
N THR A 529 -8.65 -17.20 -13.01
CA THR A 529 -8.75 -15.76 -12.71
C THR A 529 -9.99 -15.41 -11.90
N GLY A 530 -10.76 -16.41 -11.48
CA GLY A 530 -12.09 -16.25 -10.88
C GLY A 530 -13.22 -16.13 -11.90
N PHE A 531 -12.89 -15.91 -13.18
CA PHE A 531 -13.84 -15.81 -14.29
C PHE A 531 -13.55 -16.87 -15.34
N SER A 532 -14.59 -17.32 -16.02
CA SER A 532 -14.49 -18.39 -17.01
C SER A 532 -15.53 -18.17 -18.11
N GLY A 533 -15.19 -18.57 -19.34
CA GLY A 533 -16.19 -18.69 -20.40
C GLY A 533 -17.19 -19.79 -20.03
N VAL A 534 -18.47 -19.54 -20.24
CA VAL A 534 -19.56 -20.48 -19.96
C VAL A 534 -20.43 -20.60 -21.20
N ILE A 535 -20.56 -21.81 -21.72
CA ILE A 535 -21.50 -22.17 -22.79
C ILE A 535 -22.67 -22.92 -22.16
N ARG A 536 -23.88 -22.37 -22.29
CA ARG A 536 -25.13 -22.98 -21.80
C ARG A 536 -26.25 -22.76 -22.81
N ARG A 537 -27.29 -23.60 -22.83
CA ARG A 537 -28.48 -23.26 -23.62
C ARG A 537 -29.29 -22.21 -22.87
N ASP A 538 -29.74 -21.20 -23.60
CA ASP A 538 -30.76 -20.30 -23.09
C ASP A 538 -32.11 -21.04 -23.08
N LYS A 539 -32.98 -20.73 -22.11
CA LYS A 539 -34.35 -21.25 -22.09
C LYS A 539 -35.17 -20.66 -23.25
N GLU A 540 -34.84 -19.44 -23.67
CA GLU A 540 -35.55 -18.73 -24.73
C GLU A 540 -35.01 -19.05 -26.13
N HIS A 541 -33.75 -19.48 -26.23
CA HIS A 541 -33.11 -19.85 -27.49
C HIS A 541 -32.66 -21.32 -27.45
N PRO A 542 -33.22 -22.23 -28.28
CA PRO A 542 -32.86 -23.65 -28.26
C PRO A 542 -31.42 -23.95 -28.69
N ARG A 543 -30.69 -22.92 -29.17
CA ARG A 543 -29.28 -22.99 -29.52
C ARG A 543 -28.41 -22.80 -28.26
N GLY A 544 -27.18 -23.32 -28.31
CA GLY A 544 -26.19 -22.97 -27.30
C GLY A 544 -25.96 -21.45 -27.31
N HIS A 545 -25.78 -20.88 -26.14
CA HIS A 545 -25.43 -19.49 -25.92
C HIS A 545 -24.07 -19.40 -25.19
N PHE A 546 -23.23 -18.44 -25.57
CA PHE A 546 -21.96 -18.19 -24.90
C PHE A 546 -22.03 -16.94 -24.02
N ASP A 547 -21.54 -17.06 -22.80
CA ASP A 547 -21.54 -16.02 -21.78
C ASP A 547 -20.20 -16.06 -21.03
N ILE A 548 -19.82 -14.94 -20.40
CA ILE A 548 -18.65 -14.90 -19.51
C ILE A 548 -19.16 -14.59 -18.12
N SER A 549 -19.05 -15.56 -17.23
CA SER A 549 -19.59 -15.44 -15.88
C SER A 549 -18.60 -15.93 -14.82
N ARG A 550 -18.82 -15.46 -13.59
CA ARG A 550 -18.08 -15.92 -12.42
C ARG A 550 -18.57 -17.33 -12.07
N LEU A 551 -17.75 -18.34 -12.36
CA LEU A 551 -17.98 -19.70 -11.89
C LEU A 551 -16.99 -20.02 -10.78
N ASP A 552 -17.44 -19.91 -9.54
CA ASP A 552 -16.57 -20.11 -8.39
C ASP A 552 -16.37 -21.60 -8.11
N LEU A 553 -15.16 -22.08 -8.39
CA LEU A 553 -14.73 -23.44 -8.08
C LEU A 553 -14.65 -23.72 -6.58
N THR A 554 -14.65 -22.68 -5.73
CA THR A 554 -14.50 -22.79 -4.28
C THR A 554 -15.82 -22.82 -3.51
N SER A 555 -16.92 -22.30 -4.06
CA SER A 555 -18.19 -22.12 -3.33
C SER A 555 -19.34 -23.06 -3.70
N VAL A 556 -19.07 -24.12 -4.48
CA VAL A 556 -20.08 -25.14 -4.85
C VAL A 556 -19.80 -26.48 -4.19
#